data_AF-A0A3D0M0E9-F1
#
_entry.id   AF-A0A3D0M0E9-F1
#
_cell.length_a   1.000
_cell.length_b   1.000
_cell.length_c   1.000
_cell.angle_alpha   90.00
_cell.angle_beta   90.00
_cell.angle_gamma   90.00
#
_symmetry.space_group_name_H-M   'P 1'
#
loop_
_entity.id
_entity.type
_entity.pdbx_description
1 polymer ?
#
loop_
_entity_poly.entity_id
_entity_poly.type
_entity_poly.pdbx_seq_one_letter_code
_entity_poly.pdbx_strand_id
1 'polypeptide(L)'
;MRGGRTLDLVDRITKVVKENKISGTRFGKIIGLSKSPLTDWKNGKSKPTLDQIIKICDYFSISSDEILFGKKQQSCISDAEKSLLEDFKKLDKREQQIVLGKISEMIYNKKMEESSEKLSPKVLWDLLADPDHKDAVVSKHDND
;
A
#
# COMPACT_ATOMS: atom_id res chain seq x y z
N MET A 1 -11.11 -5.54 34.93
CA MET A 1 -10.22 -5.03 33.85
C MET A 1 -10.74 -5.56 32.52
N ARG A 2 -11.33 -4.70 31.66
CA ARG A 2 -11.76 -5.11 30.31
C ARG A 2 -10.55 -4.98 29.39
N GLY A 3 -9.88 -6.08 29.09
CA GLY A 3 -8.79 -6.12 28.13
C GLY A 3 -9.26 -5.57 26.79
N GLY A 4 -8.51 -4.62 26.22
CA GLY A 4 -8.79 -4.09 24.89
C GLY A 4 -8.82 -5.24 23.89
N ARG A 5 -10.00 -5.56 23.36
CA ARG A 5 -10.15 -6.62 22.37
C ARG A 5 -9.45 -6.18 21.09
N THR A 6 -8.32 -6.81 20.79
CA THR A 6 -7.77 -6.83 19.44
C THR A 6 -8.83 -7.52 18.55
N LEU A 7 -9.24 -6.87 17.46
CA LEU A 7 -10.16 -7.47 16.49
C LEU A 7 -9.59 -8.81 16.01
N ASP A 8 -10.43 -9.83 15.86
CA ASP A 8 -9.99 -11.10 15.28
C ASP A 8 -9.92 -10.99 13.74
N LEU A 9 -9.22 -11.91 13.09
CA LEU A 9 -9.09 -11.99 11.63
C LEU A 9 -10.46 -12.01 10.95
N VAL A 10 -11.42 -12.76 11.50
CA VAL A 10 -12.79 -12.85 10.98
C VAL A 10 -13.51 -11.51 11.09
N ASP A 11 -13.29 -10.76 12.18
CA ASP A 11 -13.88 -9.43 12.35
C ASP A 11 -13.33 -8.44 11.32
N ARG A 12 -12.02 -8.51 11.02
CA ARG A 12 -11.38 -7.68 9.99
C ARG A 12 -11.93 -7.98 8.60
N ILE A 13 -12.05 -9.26 8.23
CA ILE A 13 -12.66 -9.66 6.95
C ILE A 13 -14.11 -9.16 6.87
N THR A 14 -14.89 -9.34 7.94
CA THR A 14 -16.28 -8.89 7.99
C THR A 14 -16.40 -7.38 7.84
N LYS A 15 -15.46 -6.62 8.42
CA LYS A 15 -15.39 -5.16 8.28
C LYS A 15 -15.15 -4.75 6.82
N VAL A 16 -14.16 -5.34 6.15
CA VAL A 16 -13.84 -5.07 4.74
C VAL A 16 -15.06 -5.33 3.83
N VAL A 17 -15.75 -6.45 4.02
CA VAL A 17 -16.95 -6.79 3.23
C VAL A 17 -18.06 -5.75 3.42
N LYS A 18 -18.25 -5.27 4.66
CA LYS A 18 -19.25 -4.23 4.98
C LYS A 18 -18.88 -2.87 4.42
N GLU A 19 -17.62 -2.44 4.54
CA GLU A 19 -17.12 -1.16 4.02
C GLU A 19 -17.29 -1.07 2.50
N ASN A 20 -17.12 -2.20 1.81
CA ASN A 20 -17.31 -2.31 0.36
C ASN A 20 -18.78 -2.55 -0.07
N LYS A 21 -19.74 -2.55 0.87
CA LYS A 21 -21.18 -2.75 0.61
C LYS A 21 -21.52 -4.03 -0.17
N ILE A 22 -20.79 -5.11 0.07
CA ILE A 22 -21.01 -6.41 -0.58
C ILE A 22 -21.86 -7.32 0.31
N SER A 23 -22.83 -8.03 -0.27
CA SER A 23 -23.62 -9.03 0.46
C SER A 23 -22.79 -10.28 0.76
N GLY A 24 -23.03 -10.94 1.89
CA GLY A 24 -22.28 -12.15 2.28
C GLY A 24 -22.33 -13.27 1.22
N THR A 25 -23.46 -13.41 0.52
CA THR A 25 -23.60 -14.39 -0.57
C THR A 25 -22.75 -14.02 -1.78
N ARG A 26 -22.68 -12.74 -2.15
CA ARG A 26 -21.79 -12.26 -3.22
C ARG A 26 -20.32 -12.42 -2.83
N PHE A 27 -19.98 -12.11 -1.58
CA PHE A 27 -18.66 -12.35 -1.01
C PHE A 27 -18.26 -13.82 -1.10
N GLY A 28 -19.15 -14.75 -0.71
CA GLY A 28 -18.92 -16.19 -0.85
C GLY A 28 -18.54 -16.57 -2.28
N LYS A 29 -19.28 -16.08 -3.28
CA LYS A 29 -18.98 -16.34 -4.69
C LYS A 29 -17.60 -15.83 -5.12
N ILE A 30 -17.23 -14.62 -4.69
CA ILE A 30 -15.93 -14.00 -5.00
C ILE A 30 -14.76 -14.88 -4.55
N ILE A 31 -14.86 -15.48 -3.35
CA ILE A 31 -13.80 -16.34 -2.80
C ILE A 31 -13.93 -17.81 -3.23
N GLY A 32 -14.88 -18.15 -4.09
CA GLY A 32 -15.08 -19.50 -4.64
C GLY A 32 -15.96 -20.42 -3.79
N LEU A 33 -16.90 -19.85 -3.03
CA LEU A 33 -17.86 -20.59 -2.21
C LEU A 33 -19.31 -20.40 -2.72
N SER A 34 -20.14 -21.42 -2.52
CA SER A 34 -21.55 -21.40 -2.91
C SER A 34 -22.45 -20.59 -1.97
N LYS A 35 -22.01 -20.39 -0.71
CA LYS A 35 -22.75 -19.69 0.36
C LYS A 35 -21.83 -18.71 1.08
N SER A 36 -22.42 -17.79 1.84
CA SER A 36 -21.68 -16.86 2.70
C SER A 36 -20.98 -17.61 3.83
N PRO A 37 -19.64 -17.54 3.96
CA PRO A 37 -18.95 -18.19 5.08
C PRO A 37 -18.89 -17.33 6.34
N LEU A 38 -19.29 -16.04 6.27
CA LEU A 38 -19.06 -15.07 7.34
C LEU A 38 -19.68 -15.49 8.69
N THR A 39 -20.87 -16.09 8.66
CA THR A 39 -21.54 -16.56 9.88
C THR A 39 -20.83 -17.76 10.49
N ASP A 40 -20.38 -18.71 9.66
CA ASP A 40 -19.69 -19.91 10.12
C ASP A 40 -18.30 -19.59 10.66
N TRP A 41 -17.58 -18.67 10.01
CA TRP A 41 -16.31 -18.14 10.51
C TRP A 41 -16.49 -17.40 11.83
N LYS A 42 -17.51 -16.55 11.95
CA LYS A 42 -17.79 -15.79 13.18
C LYS A 42 -18.13 -16.70 14.36
N ASN A 43 -18.81 -17.80 14.10
CA ASN A 43 -19.20 -18.78 15.11
C ASN A 43 -18.11 -19.86 15.33
N GLY A 44 -16.96 -19.76 14.66
CA GLY A 44 -15.85 -20.71 14.79
C GLY A 44 -16.13 -22.11 14.22
N LYS A 45 -17.16 -22.28 13.40
CA LYS A 45 -17.49 -23.57 12.76
C LYS A 45 -16.50 -23.93 11.66
N SER A 46 -15.88 -22.94 11.04
CA SER A 46 -14.82 -23.10 10.06
C SER A 46 -13.90 -21.88 10.10
N LYS A 47 -12.74 -21.96 9.42
CA LYS A 47 -11.79 -20.86 9.28
C LYS A 47 -11.53 -20.57 7.81
N PRO A 48 -11.19 -19.32 7.45
CA PRO A 48 -10.76 -19.00 6.09
C PRO A 48 -9.48 -19.76 5.76
N THR A 49 -9.42 -20.32 4.55
CA THR A 49 -8.21 -20.95 4.00
C THR A 49 -7.25 -19.89 3.45
N LEU A 50 -5.99 -20.26 3.25
CA LEU A 50 -5.00 -19.36 2.65
C LEU A 50 -5.46 -18.84 1.27
N ASP A 51 -5.96 -19.73 0.40
CA ASP A 51 -6.49 -19.35 -0.91
C ASP A 51 -7.63 -18.33 -0.82
N GLN A 52 -8.49 -18.45 0.20
CA GLN A 52 -9.56 -17.48 0.42
C GLN A 52 -9.00 -16.14 0.89
N ILE A 53 -7.97 -16.13 1.73
CA ILE A 53 -7.29 -14.91 2.18
C ILE A 53 -6.61 -14.21 0.99
N ILE A 54 -5.94 -14.95 0.11
CA ILE A 54 -5.33 -14.41 -1.11
C ILE A 54 -6.39 -13.74 -1.98
N LYS A 55 -7.50 -14.44 -2.29
CA LYS A 55 -8.61 -13.87 -3.07
C LYS A 55 -9.23 -12.63 -2.43
N ILE A 56 -9.29 -12.56 -1.11
CA ILE A 56 -9.75 -11.37 -0.38
C ILE A 56 -8.77 -10.22 -0.62
N CYS A 57 -7.47 -10.45 -0.46
CA CYS A 57 -6.44 -9.43 -0.66
C CYS A 57 -6.47 -8.89 -2.10
N ASP A 58 -6.53 -9.79 -3.09
CA ASP A 58 -6.58 -9.43 -4.51
C ASP A 58 -7.85 -8.63 -4.86
N TYR A 59 -9.02 -9.13 -4.44
CA TYR A 59 -10.29 -8.51 -4.80
C TYR A 59 -10.49 -7.14 -4.15
N PHE A 60 -10.09 -6.98 -2.89
CA PHE A 60 -10.26 -5.72 -2.16
C PHE A 60 -9.04 -4.79 -2.28
N SER A 61 -7.97 -5.23 -2.95
CA SER A 61 -6.69 -4.50 -3.02
C SER A 61 -6.16 -4.12 -1.63
N ILE A 62 -6.24 -5.07 -0.69
CA ILE A 62 -5.80 -4.90 0.70
C ILE A 62 -4.59 -5.80 0.95
N SER A 63 -3.61 -5.29 1.72
CA SER A 63 -2.44 -6.08 2.09
C SER A 63 -2.80 -7.26 3.00
N SER A 64 -2.06 -8.36 2.88
CA SER A 64 -2.17 -9.48 3.81
C SER A 64 -1.94 -9.04 5.26
N ASP A 65 -1.05 -8.08 5.49
CA ASP A 65 -0.73 -7.57 6.82
C ASP A 65 -1.91 -6.85 7.48
N GLU A 66 -2.70 -6.13 6.71
CA GLU A 66 -3.92 -5.48 7.19
C GLU A 66 -4.96 -6.53 7.61
N ILE A 67 -5.14 -7.59 6.83
CA ILE A 67 -6.09 -8.67 7.13
C ILE A 67 -5.61 -9.57 8.29
N LEU A 68 -4.33 -9.92 8.32
CA LEU A 68 -3.77 -10.88 9.27
C LEU A 68 -3.44 -10.23 10.62
N PHE A 69 -2.83 -9.06 10.61
CA PHE A 69 -2.31 -8.40 11.81
C PHE A 69 -3.08 -7.15 12.21
N GLY A 70 -4.01 -6.67 11.37
CA GLY A 70 -4.75 -5.43 11.64
C GLY A 70 -3.89 -4.17 11.54
N LYS A 71 -2.69 -4.27 10.97
CA LYS A 71 -1.84 -3.12 10.68
C LYS A 71 -2.36 -2.48 9.40
N LYS A 72 -3.20 -1.46 9.52
CA LYS A 72 -3.51 -0.60 8.38
C LYS A 72 -2.24 0.13 7.97
N GLN A 73 -1.58 -0.32 6.90
CA GLN A 73 -0.87 0.63 6.07
C GLN A 73 -1.96 1.43 5.36
N GLN A 74 -2.36 2.53 6.00
CA GLN A 74 -3.39 3.40 5.49
C GLN A 74 -2.79 4.20 4.32
N SER A 75 -2.79 3.66 3.11
CA SER A 75 -2.64 4.47 1.89
C SER A 75 -4.00 4.58 1.20
N CYS A 76 -4.95 5.24 1.87
CA CYS A 76 -6.06 5.81 1.12
C CYS A 76 -5.50 6.96 0.27
N ILE A 77 -5.08 6.63 -0.94
CA ILE A 77 -4.67 7.62 -1.93
C ILE A 77 -5.87 8.52 -2.25
N SER A 78 -5.67 9.81 -2.03
CA SER A 78 -6.55 10.91 -2.42
C SER A 78 -6.79 10.90 -3.93
N ASP A 79 -7.85 11.58 -4.38
CA ASP A 79 -8.16 11.66 -5.80
C ASP A 79 -7.06 12.37 -6.61
N ALA A 80 -6.33 13.29 -5.97
CA ALA A 80 -5.14 13.91 -6.56
C ALA A 80 -4.01 12.90 -6.77
N GLU A 81 -3.75 12.02 -5.81
CA GLU A 81 -2.74 10.96 -5.95
C GLU A 81 -3.12 9.94 -7.02
N LYS A 82 -4.41 9.60 -7.15
CA LYS A 82 -4.90 8.76 -8.25
C LYS A 82 -4.69 9.42 -9.61
N SER A 83 -5.06 10.69 -9.74
CA SER A 83 -4.88 11.45 -10.99
C SER A 83 -3.40 11.50 -11.38
N LEU A 84 -2.51 11.77 -10.41
CA LEU A 84 -1.06 11.77 -10.64
C LEU A 84 -0.57 10.41 -11.15
N LEU A 85 -1.02 9.31 -10.54
CA LEU A 85 -0.63 7.96 -10.97
C LEU A 85 -1.15 7.61 -12.37
N GLU A 86 -2.37 8.02 -12.72
CA GLU A 86 -2.94 7.80 -14.05
C GLU A 86 -2.17 8.57 -15.13
N ASP A 87 -1.82 9.82 -14.87
CA ASP A 87 -1.08 10.64 -15.82
C ASP A 87 0.39 10.19 -15.91
N PHE A 88 1.02 9.85 -14.78
CA PHE A 88 2.40 9.34 -14.75
C PHE A 88 2.57 8.06 -15.58
N LYS A 89 1.55 7.17 -15.61
CA LYS A 89 1.57 5.95 -16.42
C LYS A 89 1.50 6.20 -17.94
N LYS A 90 1.03 7.37 -18.37
CA LYS A 90 0.96 7.74 -19.80
C LYS A 90 2.31 8.25 -20.33
N LEU A 91 3.22 8.62 -19.44
CA LEU A 91 4.54 9.17 -19.76
C LEU A 91 5.54 8.09 -20.13
N ASP A 92 6.51 8.44 -20.97
CA ASP A 92 7.66 7.59 -21.25
C ASP A 92 8.69 7.59 -20.09
N LYS A 93 9.69 6.71 -20.16
CA LYS A 93 10.69 6.58 -19.10
C LYS A 93 11.45 7.88 -18.81
N ARG A 94 11.78 8.68 -19.83
CA ARG A 94 12.51 9.94 -19.65
C ARG A 94 11.62 10.98 -18.99
N GLU A 95 10.37 11.06 -19.43
CA GLU A 95 9.37 11.96 -18.87
C GLU A 95 9.05 11.62 -17.40
N GLN A 96 8.92 10.33 -17.07
CA GLN A 96 8.76 9.86 -15.69
C GLN A 96 9.94 10.28 -14.81
N GLN A 97 11.19 10.15 -15.31
CA GLN A 97 12.39 10.58 -14.58
C GLN A 97 12.41 12.09 -14.33
N ILE A 98 11.92 12.90 -15.26
CA ILE A 98 11.78 14.34 -15.07
C ILE A 98 10.79 14.65 -13.93
N VAL A 99 9.63 13.99 -13.92
CA VAL A 99 8.62 14.16 -12.86
C VAL A 99 9.19 13.76 -11.50
N LEU A 100 9.86 12.61 -11.40
CA LEU A 100 10.52 12.15 -10.17
C LEU A 100 11.58 13.15 -9.69
N GLY A 101 12.43 13.64 -10.61
CA GLY A 101 13.43 14.67 -10.31
C GLY A 101 12.80 15.93 -9.73
N LYS A 102 11.67 16.38 -10.28
CA LYS A 102 10.97 17.57 -9.78
C LYS A 102 10.37 17.36 -8.39
N ILE A 103 9.78 16.19 -8.14
CA ILE A 103 9.27 15.83 -6.81
C ILE A 103 10.40 15.81 -5.78
N SER A 104 11.55 15.21 -6.12
CA SER A 104 12.73 15.16 -5.25
C SER A 104 13.29 16.55 -4.95
N GLU A 105 13.36 17.43 -5.96
CA GLU A 105 13.76 18.83 -5.79
C GLU A 105 12.82 19.57 -4.81
N MET A 106 11.50 19.43 -5.00
CA MET A 106 10.52 20.06 -4.11
C MET A 106 10.63 19.58 -2.66
N ILE A 107 10.84 18.28 -2.46
CA ILE A 107 11.05 17.70 -1.12
C ILE A 107 12.35 18.21 -0.50
N TYR A 108 13.42 18.29 -1.29
CA TYR A 108 14.70 18.82 -0.81
C TYR A 108 14.57 20.28 -0.39
N ASN A 109 13.97 21.14 -1.23
CA ASN A 109 13.77 22.55 -0.92
C ASN A 109 12.91 22.76 0.33
N LYS A 110 11.83 21.98 0.49
CA LYS A 110 11.01 22.02 1.71
C LYS A 110 11.82 21.66 2.97
N LYS A 111 12.67 20.64 2.88
CA LYS A 111 13.59 20.28 3.98
C LYS A 111 14.65 21.36 4.25
N MET A 112 15.10 22.09 3.23
CA MET A 112 16.03 23.23 3.37
C MET A 112 15.37 24.44 4.03
N GLU A 113 14.08 24.68 3.75
CA GLU A 113 13.32 25.76 4.39
C GLU A 113 13.00 25.45 5.86
N GLU A 114 12.78 24.16 6.19
CA GLU A 114 12.46 23.70 7.55
C GLU A 114 13.70 23.51 8.45
N SER A 115 14.90 23.33 7.88
CA SER A 115 16.16 23.18 8.62
C SER A 115 17.12 24.30 8.25
N SER A 116 17.54 25.12 9.22
CA SER A 116 18.51 26.20 9.00
C SER A 116 19.94 25.72 8.67
N GLU A 117 20.17 24.42 8.46
CA GLU A 117 21.46 23.83 8.09
C GLU A 117 21.40 23.13 6.72
N LYS A 118 22.44 23.32 5.90
CA LYS A 118 22.52 22.76 4.54
C LYS A 118 22.68 21.24 4.61
N LEU A 119 21.73 20.47 4.07
CA LEU A 119 21.89 19.02 3.87
C LEU A 119 22.86 18.75 2.70
N SER A 120 23.67 17.69 2.81
CA SER A 120 24.75 17.41 1.86
C SER A 120 24.23 16.84 0.52
N PRO A 121 24.98 16.99 -0.59
CA PRO A 121 24.65 16.43 -1.91
C PRO A 121 24.35 14.91 -1.91
N LYS A 122 24.87 14.18 -0.90
CA LYS A 122 24.63 12.75 -0.71
C LYS A 122 23.15 12.43 -0.46
N VAL A 123 22.42 13.31 0.21
CA VAL A 123 20.99 13.14 0.51
C VAL A 123 20.13 13.25 -0.75
N LEU A 124 20.54 14.09 -1.72
CA LEU A 124 19.85 14.23 -2.99
C LEU A 124 19.99 12.96 -3.85
N TRP A 125 21.18 12.35 -3.83
CA TRP A 125 21.43 11.08 -4.50
C TRP A 125 20.57 9.94 -3.93
N ASP A 126 20.45 9.85 -2.60
CA ASP A 126 19.64 8.81 -1.96
C ASP A 126 18.13 8.95 -2.28
N LEU A 127 17.64 10.17 -2.56
CA LEU A 127 16.25 10.42 -2.97
C LEU A 127 15.97 10.07 -4.45
N LEU A 128 17.01 10.12 -5.29
CA LEU A 128 16.91 9.83 -6.73
C LEU A 128 17.23 8.37 -7.06
N ALA A 129 17.80 7.62 -6.12
CA ALA A 129 18.13 6.22 -6.31
C ALA A 129 16.83 5.38 -6.41
N ASP A 130 16.64 4.73 -7.56
CA ASP A 130 15.60 3.72 -7.74
C ASP A 130 15.94 2.50 -6.84
N PRO A 131 15.11 2.15 -5.83
CA PRO A 131 15.40 1.05 -4.93
C PRO A 131 15.42 -0.32 -5.61
N ASP A 132 14.82 -0.44 -6.81
CA ASP A 132 14.71 -1.70 -7.55
C ASP A 132 15.66 -1.79 -8.75
N HIS A 133 16.40 -0.72 -9.08
CA HIS A 133 17.34 -0.71 -10.21
C HIS A 133 18.80 -0.73 -9.74
N LYS A 134 19.41 -1.92 -9.75
CA LYS A 134 20.84 -2.13 -9.41
C LYS A 134 21.83 -1.59 -10.45
N ASP A 135 21.34 -1.17 -11.62
CA ASP A 135 22.18 -0.70 -12.70
C ASP A 135 22.11 0.83 -12.80
N ALA A 136 22.77 1.51 -11.85
CA ALA A 136 23.04 2.93 -11.99
C ALA A 136 24.00 3.15 -13.17
N VAL A 137 23.55 3.91 -14.18
CA VAL A 137 24.37 4.28 -15.37
C VAL A 137 25.49 5.28 -15.01
N VAL A 138 25.61 5.67 -13.75
CA VAL A 138 26.69 6.56 -13.26
C VAL A 138 27.40 5.87 -12.10
N SER A 139 28.65 5.49 -12.34
CA SER A 139 29.56 5.02 -11.29
C SER A 139 29.77 6.15 -10.28
N LYS A 140 29.74 5.80 -8.98
CA LYS A 140 30.17 6.70 -7.91
C LYS A 140 31.60 7.15 -8.22
N HIS A 141 31.77 8.40 -8.64
CA HIS A 141 33.08 9.05 -8.54
C HIS A 141 33.18 9.58 -7.12
N ASP A 142 33.91 8.82 -6.30
CA ASP A 142 34.50 9.35 -5.08
C ASP A 142 35.55 10.38 -5.53
N ASN A 143 35.25 11.66 -5.34
CA ASN A 143 36.28 12.69 -5.39
C ASN A 143 36.93 12.74 -4.00
N ASP A 144 38.20 12.33 -3.94
CA ASP A 144 39.14 12.75 -2.91
C ASP A 144 39.30 14.28 -2.89
#